data_AF-W1XHP8-F1
#
_entry.id   AF-W1XHP8-F1
#
_cell.length_a   1.000
_cell.length_b   1.000
_cell.length_c   1.000
_cell.angle_alpha   90.00
_cell.angle_beta   90.00
_cell.angle_gamma   90.00
#
_symmetry.space_group_name_H-M   'P 1'
#
loop_
_entity.id
_entity.type
_entity.pdbx_description
1 polymer ?
#
loop_
_entity_poly.entity_id
_entity_poly.type
_entity_poly.pdbx_seq_one_letter_code
_entity_poly.pdbx_strand_id
1 'polypeptide(L)'
;SQTVSKLEDELQVKLLNRSTRSIGLTEAGRIYYQGCRRMLHEVQDVHEQLYAFNNTPIGTLRIGCSSTMAQNVLAVLTATTLKEYPGLSVNLVTGIPAPDLIADGLDVVIRVGALQDSSLFSRRLGAMP
;
A
#
# COMPACT_ATOMS: atom_id res chain seq x y z
N SER A 1 -5.43 -4.33 22.67
CA SER A 1 -6.26 -3.69 21.64
C SER A 1 -7.71 -3.74 22.06
N GLN A 2 -8.25 -2.59 22.51
CA GLN A 2 -9.61 -2.48 23.06
C GLN A 2 -10.67 -2.48 21.95
N THR A 3 -10.33 -1.94 20.77
CA THR A 3 -11.22 -1.88 19.59
C THR A 3 -11.56 -3.27 19.06
N VAL A 4 -10.55 -4.15 18.91
CA VAL A 4 -10.81 -5.51 18.42
C VAL A 4 -11.61 -6.33 19.43
N SER A 5 -11.39 -6.11 20.72
CA SER A 5 -12.17 -6.81 21.75
C SER A 5 -13.64 -6.40 21.75
N LYS A 6 -13.94 -5.10 21.60
CA LYS A 6 -15.32 -4.63 21.39
C LYS A 6 -15.97 -5.27 20.16
N LEU A 7 -15.24 -5.36 19.06
CA LEU A 7 -15.74 -6.00 17.84
C LEU A 7 -16.02 -7.50 18.03
N GLU A 8 -15.13 -8.22 18.72
CA GLU A 8 -15.36 -9.63 19.08
C GLU A 8 -16.61 -9.79 19.97
N ASP A 9 -16.83 -8.85 20.89
CA ASP A 9 -17.99 -8.84 21.79
C ASP A 9 -19.28 -8.54 21.01
N GLU A 10 -19.27 -7.61 20.05
CA GLU A 10 -20.41 -7.33 19.17
C GLU A 10 -20.76 -8.52 18.26
N LEU A 11 -19.75 -9.19 17.72
CA LEU A 11 -19.91 -10.36 16.84
C LEU A 11 -20.16 -11.67 17.61
N GLN A 12 -20.00 -11.65 18.94
CA GLN A 12 -20.06 -12.84 19.81
C GLN A 12 -19.11 -13.97 19.37
N VAL A 13 -18.00 -13.62 18.72
CA VAL A 13 -17.02 -14.58 18.17
C VAL A 13 -15.59 -14.04 18.33
N LYS A 14 -14.66 -14.92 18.74
CA LYS A 14 -13.23 -14.57 18.80
C LYS A 14 -12.61 -14.54 17.41
N LEU A 15 -11.98 -13.42 17.07
CA LEU A 15 -11.28 -13.22 15.80
C LEU A 15 -9.76 -13.45 15.96
N LEU A 16 -9.22 -13.21 17.15
CA LEU A 16 -7.80 -13.39 17.45
C LEU A 16 -7.55 -14.45 18.53
N ASN A 17 -6.59 -15.34 18.28
CA ASN A 17 -5.94 -16.17 19.28
C ASN A 17 -4.76 -15.38 19.87
N ARG A 18 -4.88 -14.96 21.13
CA ARG A 18 -3.83 -14.22 21.85
C ARG A 18 -3.08 -15.16 22.79
N SER A 19 -1.78 -15.33 22.56
CA SER A 19 -0.82 -15.92 23.51
C SER A 19 0.18 -14.86 23.94
N THR A 20 0.81 -15.04 25.10
CA THR A 20 1.88 -14.15 25.61
C THR A 20 3.08 -14.06 24.67
N ARG A 21 3.20 -14.98 23.70
CA ARG A 21 4.32 -15.04 22.74
C ARG A 21 3.91 -14.77 21.29
N SER A 22 2.61 -14.80 20.95
CA SER A 22 2.14 -14.66 19.56
C SER A 22 0.66 -14.30 19.47
N ILE A 23 0.30 -13.56 18.42
CA ILE A 23 -1.07 -13.27 18.02
C ILE A 23 -1.32 -13.92 16.67
N GLY A 24 -2.41 -14.68 16.55
CA GLY A 24 -2.85 -15.30 15.31
C GLY A 24 -4.35 -15.10 15.07
N LEU A 25 -4.80 -15.30 13.82
CA LEU A 25 -6.22 -15.28 13.46
C LEU A 25 -6.88 -16.63 13.77
N THR A 26 -8.10 -16.57 14.30
CA THR A 26 -9.00 -17.74 14.32
C THR A 26 -9.54 -18.01 12.90
N GLU A 27 -10.26 -19.12 12.73
CA GLU A 27 -10.96 -19.38 11.45
C GLU A 27 -11.99 -18.29 11.14
N ALA A 28 -12.80 -17.91 12.14
CA ALA A 28 -13.71 -16.78 12.02
C ALA A 28 -12.98 -15.46 11.74
N GLY A 29 -11.82 -15.24 12.38
CA GLY A 29 -10.95 -14.11 12.11
C GLY A 29 -10.48 -14.04 10.67
N ARG A 30 -10.11 -15.17 10.05
CA ARG A 30 -9.72 -15.25 8.64
C ARG A 30 -10.88 -14.87 7.72
N ILE A 31 -12.06 -15.46 7.94
CA ILE A 31 -13.27 -15.18 7.14
C ILE A 31 -13.63 -13.69 7.24
N TYR A 32 -13.69 -13.17 8.46
CA TYR A 32 -14.07 -11.77 8.72
C TYR A 32 -13.07 -10.80 8.09
N TYR A 33 -11.77 -11.03 8.30
CA TYR A 33 -10.71 -10.20 7.72
C TYR A 33 -10.75 -10.21 6.19
N GLN A 34 -10.92 -11.38 5.56
CA GLN A 34 -11.04 -11.47 4.10
C GLN A 34 -12.28 -10.75 3.57
N GLY A 35 -13.43 -10.88 4.26
CA GLY A 35 -14.67 -10.18 3.92
C GLY A 35 -14.51 -8.66 3.98
N CYS A 36 -14.07 -8.13 5.12
CA CYS A 36 -13.86 -6.70 5.29
C CYS A 36 -12.83 -6.13 4.32
N ARG A 37 -11.73 -6.87 4.08
CA ARG A 37 -10.70 -6.42 3.13
C ARG A 37 -11.25 -6.32 1.71
N ARG A 38 -12.09 -7.25 1.27
CA ARG A 38 -12.77 -7.16 -0.04
C ARG A 38 -13.72 -5.97 -0.10
N MET A 39 -14.56 -5.76 0.92
CA MET A 39 -15.49 -4.63 0.94
C MET A 39 -14.76 -3.28 0.90
N LEU A 40 -13.67 -3.14 1.64
CA LEU A 40 -12.84 -1.92 1.61
C LEU A 40 -12.21 -1.70 0.23
N HIS A 41 -11.79 -2.78 -0.42
CA HIS A 41 -11.27 -2.72 -1.79
C HIS A 41 -12.36 -2.30 -2.78
N GLU A 42 -13.55 -2.88 -2.71
CA GLU A 42 -14.67 -2.50 -3.59
C GLU A 42 -15.07 -1.03 -3.42
N VAL A 43 -15.10 -0.52 -2.19
CA VAL A 43 -15.35 0.90 -1.92
C VAL A 43 -14.26 1.78 -2.54
N GLN A 44 -13.00 1.37 -2.42
CA GLN A 44 -11.87 2.07 -3.03
C GLN A 44 -12.00 2.08 -4.56
N ASP A 45 -12.31 0.94 -5.18
CA ASP A 45 -12.48 0.80 -6.63
C ASP A 45 -13.61 1.71 -7.14
N VAL A 46 -14.75 1.77 -6.43
CA VAL A 46 -15.88 2.63 -6.81
C VAL A 46 -15.48 4.11 -6.76
N HIS A 47 -14.76 4.52 -5.71
CA HIS A 47 -14.23 5.88 -5.67
C HIS A 47 -13.28 6.12 -6.84
N GLU A 48 -12.31 5.24 -7.08
CA GLU A 48 -11.35 5.37 -8.19
C GLU A 48 -12.05 5.50 -9.55
N GLN A 49 -13.12 4.75 -9.79
CA GLN A 49 -13.94 4.88 -11.01
C GLN A 49 -14.62 6.26 -11.12
N LEU A 50 -15.18 6.79 -10.03
CA LEU A 50 -15.78 8.13 -10.01
C LEU A 50 -14.76 9.24 -10.27
N TYR A 51 -13.53 9.06 -9.78
CA TYR A 51 -12.48 10.05 -9.96
C TYR A 51 -11.77 9.91 -11.32
N ALA A 52 -11.76 8.71 -11.92
CA ALA A 52 -11.33 8.49 -13.30
C ALA A 52 -12.21 9.25 -14.30
N PHE A 53 -13.51 9.42 -14.02
CA PHE A 53 -14.39 10.31 -14.80
C PHE A 53 -13.92 11.77 -14.81
N ASN A 54 -13.24 12.21 -13.76
CA ASN A 54 -12.71 13.57 -13.61
C ASN A 54 -11.19 13.66 -13.80
N ASN A 55 -10.53 12.59 -14.29
CA ASN A 55 -9.06 12.51 -14.43
C ASN A 55 -8.28 12.90 -13.15
N THR A 56 -8.87 12.74 -11.97
CA THR A 56 -8.27 13.19 -10.71
C THR A 56 -7.72 11.98 -9.93
N PRO A 57 -6.41 11.79 -9.78
CA PRO A 57 -5.86 10.68 -9.00
C PRO A 57 -6.23 10.78 -7.51
N ILE A 58 -6.63 9.65 -6.93
CA ILE A 58 -6.99 9.51 -5.51
C ILE A 58 -6.47 8.17 -4.95
N GLY A 59 -6.61 7.96 -3.64
CA GLY A 59 -6.23 6.71 -2.98
C GLY A 59 -4.80 6.73 -2.46
N THR A 60 -4.23 5.56 -2.15
CA THR A 60 -2.85 5.46 -1.64
C THR A 60 -1.94 4.79 -2.65
N LEU A 61 -0.96 5.53 -3.16
CA LEU A 61 0.10 5.01 -4.03
C LEU A 61 1.30 4.54 -3.19
N ARG A 62 1.58 3.23 -3.20
CA ARG A 62 2.70 2.59 -2.51
C ARG A 62 3.90 2.45 -3.44
N ILE A 63 4.96 3.21 -3.16
CA ILE A 63 6.15 3.29 -4.00
C ILE A 63 7.34 2.69 -3.26
N GLY A 64 7.93 1.64 -3.82
CA GLY A 64 9.22 1.11 -3.40
C GLY A 64 10.38 1.88 -4.02
N CYS A 65 11.39 2.27 -3.25
CA CYS A 65 12.58 2.93 -3.79
C CYS A 65 13.80 2.81 -2.86
N SER A 66 14.97 3.28 -3.34
CA SER A 66 16.11 3.48 -2.45
C SER A 66 15.90 4.70 -1.55
N SER A 67 16.52 4.72 -0.37
CA SER A 67 16.45 5.87 0.54
C SER A 67 16.96 7.16 -0.10
N THR A 68 17.98 7.08 -0.95
CA THR A 68 18.52 8.21 -1.71
C THR A 68 17.52 8.78 -2.72
N MET A 69 16.79 7.90 -3.43
CA MET A 69 15.74 8.30 -4.38
C MET A 69 14.56 8.94 -3.66
N ALA A 70 14.15 8.36 -2.53
CA ALA A 70 13.09 8.90 -1.69
C ALA A 70 13.38 10.35 -1.26
N GLN A 71 14.58 10.59 -0.73
CA GLN A 71 14.96 11.89 -0.17
C GLN A 71 15.21 12.95 -1.24
N ASN A 72 15.95 12.61 -2.30
CA ASN A 72 16.46 13.61 -3.24
C ASN A 72 15.50 13.92 -4.40
N VAL A 73 14.58 13.00 -4.72
CA VAL A 73 13.74 13.11 -5.92
C VAL A 73 12.27 12.99 -5.56
N LEU A 74 11.88 11.88 -4.93
CA LEU A 74 10.46 11.58 -4.73
C LEU A 74 9.83 12.51 -3.69
N ALA A 75 10.52 12.89 -2.62
CA ALA A 75 9.97 13.80 -1.62
C ALA A 75 9.53 15.15 -2.21
N VAL A 76 10.29 15.71 -3.16
CA VAL A 76 9.95 16.98 -3.81
C VAL A 76 8.79 16.79 -4.79
N LEU A 77 8.84 15.75 -5.61
CA LEU A 77 7.79 15.43 -6.59
C LEU A 77 6.45 15.11 -5.93
N THR A 78 6.47 14.33 -4.84
CA THR A 78 5.24 13.98 -4.13
C THR A 78 4.67 15.20 -3.41
N ALA A 79 5.51 16.08 -2.86
CA ALA A 79 5.03 17.31 -2.21
C ALA A 79 4.26 18.23 -3.16
N THR A 80 4.68 18.37 -4.43
CA THR A 80 3.92 19.14 -5.43
C THR A 80 2.66 18.39 -5.86
N THR A 81 2.77 17.09 -6.11
CA THR A 81 1.65 16.24 -6.57
C THR A 81 0.53 16.17 -5.54
N LEU A 82 0.86 16.02 -4.25
CA LEU A 82 -0.12 15.94 -3.17
C LEU A 82 -0.85 17.27 -2.90
N LYS A 83 -0.26 18.40 -3.30
CA LYS A 83 -0.95 19.71 -3.29
C LYS A 83 -1.94 19.84 -4.43
N GLU A 84 -1.59 19.32 -5.61
CA GLU A 84 -2.45 19.31 -6.78
C GLU A 84 -3.61 18.30 -6.63
N TYR A 85 -3.35 17.18 -5.94
CA TYR A 85 -4.29 16.07 -5.76
C TYR A 85 -4.47 15.72 -4.29
N PRO A 86 -5.34 16.43 -3.54
CA PRO A 86 -5.50 16.24 -2.10
C PRO A 86 -6.17 14.91 -1.70
N GLY A 87 -6.83 14.23 -2.65
CA GLY A 87 -7.37 12.88 -2.44
C GLY A 87 -6.34 11.76 -2.61
N LEU A 88 -5.13 12.10 -3.04
CA LEU A 88 -4.01 11.17 -3.17
C LEU A 88 -3.20 11.15 -1.87
N SER A 89 -2.75 9.97 -1.48
CA SER A 89 -1.75 9.74 -0.45
C SER A 89 -0.61 8.93 -1.05
N VAL A 90 0.62 9.21 -0.64
CA VAL A 90 1.79 8.47 -1.11
C VAL A 90 2.47 7.81 0.08
N ASN A 91 2.66 6.50 -0.02
CA ASN A 91 3.43 5.72 0.93
C ASN A 91 4.78 5.33 0.30
N LEU A 92 5.87 5.93 0.79
CA LEU A 92 7.21 5.62 0.34
C LEU A 92 7.82 4.52 1.21
N VAL A 93 8.04 3.34 0.61
CA VAL A 93 8.74 2.23 1.24
C VAL A 93 10.17 2.22 0.74
N THR A 94 11.12 2.38 1.66
CA THR A 94 12.55 2.47 1.33
C THR A 94 13.32 1.24 1.77
N GLY A 95 14.26 0.79 0.93
CA GLY A 95 15.11 -0.37 1.22
C GLY A 95 16.35 -0.43 0.34
N ILE A 96 17.41 -1.08 0.86
CA ILE A 96 18.60 -1.47 0.09
C ILE A 96 18.89 -2.95 0.43
N PRO A 97 18.74 -3.90 -0.51
CA PRO A 97 18.32 -3.73 -1.91
C PRO A 97 16.87 -3.21 -2.03
N ALA A 98 16.49 -2.76 -3.24
CA ALA A 98 15.16 -2.20 -3.47
C ALA A 98 14.05 -3.17 -3.01
N PRO A 99 12.99 -2.68 -2.34
CA PRO A 99 11.93 -3.53 -1.80
C PRO A 99 11.21 -4.30 -2.92
N ASP A 100 10.71 -5.48 -2.59
CA ASP A 100 10.12 -6.42 -3.55
C ASP A 100 8.68 -5.98 -3.85
N LEU A 101 8.39 -5.73 -5.13
CA LEU A 101 7.11 -5.20 -5.58
C LEU A 101 5.93 -6.08 -5.14
N ILE A 102 6.10 -7.41 -5.21
CA ILE A 102 5.03 -8.38 -4.93
C ILE A 102 4.94 -8.66 -3.43
N ALA A 103 6.08 -8.90 -2.76
CA ALA A 103 6.08 -9.27 -1.35
C ALA A 103 5.63 -8.11 -0.44
N ASP A 104 5.97 -6.87 -0.79
CA ASP A 104 5.69 -5.69 0.01
C ASP A 104 4.35 -5.00 -0.36
N GLY A 105 3.61 -5.56 -1.33
CA GLY A 105 2.32 -5.03 -1.79
C GLY A 105 2.45 -3.62 -2.36
N LEU A 106 3.48 -3.39 -3.17
CA LEU A 106 3.79 -2.09 -3.77
C LEU A 106 3.13 -1.97 -5.14
N ASP A 107 2.69 -0.76 -5.48
CA ASP A 107 2.11 -0.47 -6.79
C ASP A 107 3.22 -0.25 -7.84
N VAL A 108 4.35 0.33 -7.42
CA VAL A 108 5.49 0.60 -8.31
C VAL A 108 6.81 0.59 -7.53
N VAL A 109 7.89 0.18 -8.20
CA VAL A 109 9.26 0.29 -7.68
C VAL A 109 10.09 1.21 -8.58
N ILE A 110 10.67 2.26 -7.99
CA ILE A 110 11.57 3.21 -8.65
C ILE A 110 13.00 2.92 -8.19
N ARG A 111 13.85 2.53 -9.13
CA ARG A 111 15.26 2.20 -8.87
C ARG A 111 16.18 2.74 -9.95
N VAL A 112 17.46 2.84 -9.59
CA VAL A 112 18.57 3.18 -10.49
C VAL A 112 19.29 1.89 -10.86
N GLY A 113 19.65 1.73 -12.14
CA GLY A 113 20.39 0.58 -12.65
C GLY A 113 19.58 -0.32 -13.59
N ALA A 114 20.26 -1.29 -14.21
CA ALA A 114 19.63 -2.24 -15.10
C ALA A 114 18.73 -3.22 -14.32
N LEU A 115 17.59 -3.57 -14.92
CA LEU A 115 16.80 -4.70 -14.47
C LEU A 115 17.59 -5.98 -14.75
N GLN A 116 17.86 -6.81 -13.74
CA GLN A 116 18.07 -8.24 -13.98
C GLN A 116 16.68 -8.83 -14.26
N ASP A 117 16.58 -9.64 -15.31
CA ASP A 117 15.34 -10.19 -15.87
C ASP A 117 14.25 -10.38 -14.82
N SER A 118 13.25 -9.50 -14.87
CA SER A 118 12.02 -9.70 -14.11
C SER A 118 10.87 -9.79 -15.09
N SER A 119 9.86 -10.57 -14.74
CA SER A 119 8.59 -10.64 -15.46
C SER A 119 7.76 -9.34 -15.34
N LEU A 120 8.32 -8.27 -14.78
CA LEU A 120 7.64 -7.00 -14.55
C LEU A 120 7.83 -6.06 -15.74
N PHE A 121 6.78 -5.32 -16.09
CA PHE A 121 6.89 -4.21 -17.02
C PHE A 121 7.79 -3.12 -16.43
N SER A 122 8.79 -2.70 -17.20
CA SER A 122 9.71 -1.64 -16.81
C SER A 122 9.67 -0.49 -17.81
N ARG A 123 9.80 0.74 -17.31
CA ARG A 123 9.86 1.96 -18.12
C ARG A 123 11.02 2.81 -17.65
N ARG A 124 11.89 3.22 -18.58
CA ARG A 124 12.95 4.19 -18.27
C ARG A 124 12.32 5.56 -17.99
N LEU A 125 12.58 6.10 -16.80
CA LEU A 125 12.10 7.42 -16.38
C LEU A 125 13.08 8.55 -16.70
N GLY A 126 14.38 8.25 -16.75
CA GLY A 126 15.41 9.24 -17.02
C GLY A 126 16.82 8.72 -16.73
N ALA A 127 17.74 9.65 -16.50
CA ALA A 127 19.08 9.41 -15.97
C ALA A 127 19.38 10.48 -14.93
N MET A 128 20.08 10.11 -13.86
CA MET A 128 20.66 11.10 -12.94
C MET A 128 21.99 11.59 -13.53
N PRO A 129 22.30 12.89 -13.43
CA PRO A 129 23.59 13.44 -13.84
C PRO A 129 24.75 12.90 -12.98
#